data_AF-A0A7Y6I4S7-F1
#
_entry.id   AF-A0A7Y6I4S7-F1
#
_cell.length_a   1.000
_cell.length_b   1.000
_cell.length_c   1.000
_cell.angle_alpha   90.00
_cell.angle_beta   90.00
_cell.angle_gamma   90.00
#
_symmetry.space_group_name_H-M   'P 1'
#
loop_
_entity.id
_entity.type
_entity.pdbx_description
1 polymer ?
#
loop_
_entity_poly.entity_id
_entity_poly.type
_entity_poly.pdbx_seq_one_letter_code
_entity_poly.pdbx_strand_id
1 'polypeptide(L)'
;IVIEDLAVTNMVRNRKLAKAISDCGWGVFRRMLNYKTARYGRRLIVVDRWLPSSKTCSACGHLLARLPLGIRTWQCPSCGTRHDWDVNAAKNILAAGLAVSACGSDVRHSGSTRVQSPVKQEPRPVKVGIPRLL
;
A
#
# COMPACT_ATOMS: atom_id res chain seq x y z
N ILE A 1 9.77 -11.43 4.96
CA ILE A 1 9.66 -10.67 3.69
C ILE A 1 8.28 -10.05 3.65
N VAL A 2 8.16 -8.78 3.28
CA VAL A 2 6.87 -8.08 3.21
C VAL A 2 6.67 -7.55 1.80
N ILE A 3 5.47 -7.73 1.24
CA ILE A 3 5.07 -7.19 -0.07
C ILE A 3 3.67 -6.58 0.04
N GLU A 4 3.33 -5.66 -0.86
CA GLU A 4 1.96 -5.15 -0.99
C GLU A 4 1.07 -6.08 -1.85
N ASP A 5 -0.24 -6.03 -1.62
CA ASP A 5 -1.22 -6.74 -2.42
C ASP A 5 -1.61 -5.98 -3.70
N LEU A 6 -0.93 -6.25 -4.82
CA LEU A 6 -1.26 -5.66 -6.11
C LEU A 6 -2.57 -6.22 -6.71
N ALA A 7 -3.44 -5.33 -7.18
CA ALA A 7 -4.66 -5.67 -7.91
C ALA A 7 -4.38 -6.04 -9.38
N VAL A 8 -3.50 -7.02 -9.65
CA VAL A 8 -3.00 -7.28 -11.01
C VAL A 8 -4.13 -7.44 -12.04
N THR A 9 -5.20 -8.18 -11.70
CA THR A 9 -6.39 -8.35 -12.57
C THR A 9 -7.09 -7.04 -12.91
N ASN A 10 -7.11 -6.07 -11.99
CA ASN A 10 -7.69 -4.75 -12.27
C ASN A 10 -6.70 -3.89 -13.06
N MET A 11 -5.40 -3.97 -12.77
CA MET A 11 -4.37 -3.20 -13.45
C MET A 11 -4.31 -3.53 -14.95
N VAL A 12 -4.44 -4.82 -15.32
CA VAL A 12 -4.43 -5.24 -16.74
C VAL A 12 -5.68 -4.81 -17.53
N ARG A 13 -6.73 -4.28 -16.87
CA ARG A 13 -7.88 -3.69 -17.59
C ARG A 13 -7.53 -2.39 -18.29
N ASN A 14 -6.46 -1.71 -17.87
CA ASN A 14 -5.96 -0.53 -18.59
C ASN A 14 -5.29 -0.97 -19.89
N ARG A 15 -5.99 -0.83 -21.03
CA ARG A 15 -5.53 -1.25 -22.36
C ARG A 15 -4.18 -0.64 -22.78
N LYS A 16 -3.82 0.53 -22.27
CA LYS A 16 -2.53 1.19 -22.56
C LYS A 16 -1.35 0.54 -21.81
N LEU A 17 -1.61 -0.06 -20.65
CA LEU A 17 -0.58 -0.63 -19.77
C LEU A 17 -0.66 -2.17 -19.67
N ALA A 18 -1.71 -2.79 -20.19
CA ALA A 18 -2.01 -4.20 -20.01
C ALA A 18 -0.86 -5.12 -20.39
N LYS A 19 -0.22 -4.87 -21.55
CA LYS A 19 0.93 -5.66 -22.01
C LYS A 19 2.11 -5.51 -21.07
N ALA A 20 2.52 -4.28 -20.76
CA ALA A 20 3.64 -4.01 -19.87
C ALA A 20 3.44 -4.64 -18.47
N ILE A 21 2.23 -4.55 -17.91
CA ILE A 21 1.89 -5.14 -16.60
C ILE A 21 1.92 -6.67 -16.66
N SER A 22 1.44 -7.25 -17.76
CA SER A 22 1.44 -8.72 -17.94
C SER A 22 2.85 -9.27 -18.09
N ASP A 23 3.70 -8.59 -18.85
CA ASP A 23 5.10 -8.96 -19.09
C ASP A 23 5.92 -8.96 -17.78
N CYS A 24 5.54 -8.18 -16.76
CA CYS A 24 6.18 -8.19 -15.44
C CYS A 24 5.95 -9.47 -14.62
N GLY A 25 4.91 -10.26 -14.93
CA GLY A 25 4.68 -11.55 -14.27
C GLY A 25 4.36 -11.47 -12.77
N TRP A 26 3.73 -10.40 -12.28
CA TRP A 26 3.48 -10.15 -10.84
C TRP A 26 2.83 -11.31 -10.08
N GLY A 27 1.88 -12.01 -10.71
CA GLY A 27 1.23 -13.18 -10.11
C GLY A 27 2.19 -14.36 -9.90
N VAL A 28 3.10 -14.59 -10.87
CA VAL A 28 4.14 -15.63 -10.77
C VAL A 28 5.18 -15.23 -9.72
N PHE A 29 5.57 -13.96 -9.70
CA PHE A 29 6.50 -13.42 -8.71
C PHE A 29 6.02 -13.66 -7.26
N ARG A 30 4.77 -13.28 -6.95
CA ARG A 30 4.16 -13.55 -5.63
C ARG A 30 4.13 -15.04 -5.30
N ARG A 31 3.76 -15.88 -6.26
CA ARG A 31 3.72 -17.35 -6.06
C ARG A 31 5.09 -17.92 -5.73
N MET A 32 6.13 -17.48 -6.46
CA MET A 32 7.51 -17.90 -6.23
C MET A 32 8.04 -17.39 -4.89
N LEU A 33 7.70 -16.17 -4.48
CA LEU A 33 8.02 -15.68 -3.14
C LEU A 33 7.38 -16.54 -2.06
N ASN A 34 6.10 -16.88 -2.19
CA ASN A 34 5.42 -17.75 -1.22
C ASN A 34 6.09 -19.14 -1.14
N TYR A 35 6.34 -19.75 -2.30
CA TYR A 35 7.05 -21.03 -2.39
C TYR A 35 8.44 -20.98 -1.72
N LYS A 36 9.26 -19.99 -2.07
CA LYS A 36 10.64 -19.89 -1.55
C LYS A 36 10.64 -19.55 -0.06
N THR A 37 9.79 -18.64 0.40
CA THR A 37 9.72 -18.29 1.82
C THR A 37 9.33 -19.50 2.68
N ALA A 38 8.32 -20.26 2.27
CA ALA A 38 7.95 -21.51 2.92
C ALA A 38 9.12 -22.52 2.94
N ARG A 39 9.81 -22.71 1.80
CA ARG A 39 10.96 -23.62 1.69
C ARG A 39 12.11 -23.29 2.64
N TYR A 40 12.35 -22.00 2.92
CA TYR A 40 13.46 -21.55 3.76
C TYR A 40 13.02 -21.21 5.20
N GLY A 41 11.82 -21.60 5.62
CA GLY A 41 11.31 -21.29 6.98
C GLY A 41 11.16 -19.78 7.23
N ARG A 42 10.94 -18.99 6.19
CA ARG A 42 10.72 -17.54 6.27
C ARG A 42 9.23 -17.24 6.13
N ARG A 43 8.78 -16.16 6.77
CA ARG A 43 7.41 -15.66 6.62
C ARG A 43 7.31 -14.62 5.51
N LEU A 44 6.33 -14.81 4.62
CA LEU A 44 5.87 -13.78 3.69
C LEU A 44 4.63 -13.11 4.30
N ILE A 45 4.68 -11.78 4.44
CA ILE A 45 3.55 -10.96 4.87
C ILE A 45 3.08 -10.16 3.66
N VAL A 46 1.79 -10.21 3.37
CA VAL A 46 1.16 -9.41 2.31
C VAL A 46 0.36 -8.31 2.99
N VAL A 47 0.78 -7.06 2.84
CA VAL A 47 0.09 -5.90 3.41
C VAL A 47 -1.05 -5.44 2.51
N ASP A 48 -2.03 -4.79 3.13
CA ASP A 48 -3.24 -4.35 2.45
C ASP A 48 -2.95 -3.41 1.26
N ARG A 49 -3.71 -3.59 0.18
CA ARG A 49 -3.58 -2.85 -1.07
C ARG A 49 -3.82 -1.36 -0.95
N TRP A 50 -4.66 -0.96 0.01
CA TRP A 50 -5.06 0.43 0.22
C TRP A 50 -4.07 1.19 1.09
N LEU A 51 -3.01 0.53 1.58
CA LEU A 51 -1.89 1.19 2.21
C LEU A 51 -1.31 2.23 1.23
N PRO A 52 -1.29 3.53 1.57
CA PRO A 52 -0.68 4.55 0.73
C PRO A 52 0.85 4.52 0.85
N SER A 53 1.46 3.36 0.59
CA SER A 53 2.88 3.06 0.79
C SER A 53 3.78 4.10 0.13
N SER A 54 3.45 4.49 -1.09
CA SER A 54 4.25 5.39 -1.90
C SER A 54 3.96 6.88 -1.68
N LYS A 55 2.81 7.22 -1.07
CA LYS A 55 2.38 8.61 -0.79
C LYS A 55 2.62 9.05 0.65
N THR A 56 2.90 8.11 1.54
CA THR A 56 3.16 8.40 2.95
C THR A 56 4.64 8.70 3.15
N CYS A 57 4.98 9.79 3.84
CA CYS A 57 6.34 10.06 4.25
C CYS A 57 6.76 9.04 5.31
N SER A 58 7.77 8.22 5.00
CA SER A 58 8.30 7.24 5.95
C SER A 58 9.03 7.87 7.15
N ALA A 59 9.34 9.16 7.11
CA ALA A 59 10.02 9.86 8.21
C ALA A 59 9.04 10.48 9.23
N CYS A 60 7.91 11.04 8.77
CA CYS A 60 6.97 11.76 9.65
C CYS A 60 5.50 11.32 9.52
N GLY A 61 5.18 10.38 8.64
CA GLY A 61 3.81 9.90 8.41
C GLY A 61 2.92 10.82 7.56
N HIS A 62 3.41 11.97 7.09
CA HIS A 62 2.64 12.88 6.25
C HIS A 62 2.16 12.20 4.95
N LEU A 63 0.85 12.25 4.68
CA LEU A 63 0.24 11.69 3.47
C LEU A 63 0.14 12.76 2.37
N LEU A 64 0.84 12.54 1.25
CA LEU A 64 0.72 13.38 0.07
C LEU A 64 -0.67 13.28 -0.58
N ALA A 65 -1.28 14.44 -0.86
CA ALA A 65 -2.55 14.51 -1.58
C ALA A 65 -2.44 13.94 -3.00
N ARG A 66 -1.36 14.26 -3.72
CA ARG A 66 -1.10 13.79 -5.09
C ARG A 66 0.37 13.47 -5.26
N LEU A 67 0.63 12.36 -5.92
CA LEU A 67 1.97 11.98 -6.38
C LEU A 67 1.85 11.54 -7.84
N PRO A 68 2.35 12.35 -8.79
CA PRO A 68 2.30 12.02 -10.22
C PRO A 68 3.09 10.74 -10.53
N LEU A 69 2.64 10.01 -11.56
CA LEU A 69 3.38 8.87 -12.10
C LEU A 69 4.71 9.36 -12.70
N GLY A 70 5.79 8.59 -12.52
CA GLY A 70 7.12 8.89 -13.07
C GLY A 70 8.04 9.70 -12.16
N ILE A 71 7.55 10.20 -11.02
CA ILE A 71 8.40 10.85 -10.01
C ILE A 71 9.26 9.81 -9.30
N ARG A 72 10.59 9.95 -9.39
CA ARG A 72 11.56 9.10 -8.69
C ARG A 72 11.96 9.64 -7.33
N THR A 73 12.04 10.96 -7.20
CA THR A 73 12.40 11.61 -5.93
C THR A 73 11.43 12.73 -5.61
N TRP A 74 11.13 12.92 -4.33
CA TRP A 74 10.25 13.98 -3.85
C TRP A 74 10.68 14.45 -2.46
N GLN A 75 10.33 15.69 -2.11
CA GLN A 75 10.58 16.24 -0.78
C GLN A 75 9.28 16.29 0.01
N CYS A 76 9.30 15.82 1.24
CA CYS A 76 8.14 15.90 2.12
C CYS A 76 7.83 17.36 2.47
N PRO A 77 6.62 17.87 2.19
CA PRO A 77 6.27 19.25 2.52
C PRO A 77 6.08 19.48 4.04
N SER A 78 5.94 18.41 4.83
CA SER A 78 5.77 18.49 6.29
C SER A 78 7.11 18.55 7.03
N CYS A 79 8.03 17.61 6.75
CA CYS A 79 9.29 17.49 7.50
C CYS A 79 10.55 17.77 6.66
N GLY A 80 10.42 18.11 5.38
CA GLY A 80 11.55 18.44 4.51
C GLY A 80 12.41 17.26 4.05
N THR A 81 12.14 16.04 4.53
CA THR A 81 12.90 14.84 4.13
C THR A 81 12.80 14.59 2.63
N ARG A 82 13.95 14.34 1.98
CA ARG A 82 14.00 13.90 0.58
C ARG A 82 13.87 12.38 0.52
N HIS A 83 12.99 11.92 -0.36
CA HIS A 83 12.69 10.51 -0.57
C HIS A 83 13.05 10.09 -1.98
N ASP A 84 13.70 8.93 -2.10
CA ASP A 84 13.51 8.07 -3.27
C ASP A 84 12.16 7.35 -3.12
N TRP A 85 11.40 7.30 -4.21
CA TRP A 85 10.03 6.81 -4.23
C TRP A 85 9.92 5.34 -3.85
N ASP A 86 10.78 4.50 -4.42
CA ASP A 86 10.76 3.05 -4.18
C ASP A 86 11.26 2.74 -2.76
N VAL A 87 12.33 3.40 -2.31
CA VAL A 87 12.86 3.24 -0.94
C VAL A 87 11.84 3.68 0.10
N ASN A 88 11.15 4.80 -0.12
CA ASN A 88 10.10 5.26 0.79
C ASN A 88 8.92 4.27 0.85
N ALA A 89 8.46 3.78 -0.30
CA ALA A 89 7.41 2.77 -0.35
C ALA A 89 7.81 1.50 0.40
N ALA A 90 9.05 1.02 0.20
CA ALA A 90 9.58 -0.15 0.88
C ALA A 90 9.62 0.01 2.41
N LYS A 91 10.04 1.19 2.91
CA LYS A 91 10.02 1.50 4.36
C LYS A 91 8.61 1.44 4.94
N ASN A 92 7.63 2.01 4.25
CA ASN A 92 6.24 1.99 4.71
C ASN A 92 5.62 0.58 4.66
N ILE A 93 5.92 -0.20 3.61
CA ILE A 93 5.50 -1.61 3.50
C ILE A 93 6.11 -2.43 4.65
N LEU A 94 7.39 -2.25 4.95
CA LEU A 94 8.05 -2.93 6.06
C LEU A 94 7.40 -2.56 7.40
N ALA A 95 7.19 -1.27 7.66
CA ALA A 95 6.55 -0.81 8.89
C ALA A 95 5.14 -1.42 9.07
N ALA A 96 4.33 -1.45 8.01
CA ALA A 96 3.02 -2.09 8.03
C ALA A 96 3.12 -3.61 8.29
N GLY A 97 4.08 -4.29 7.67
CA GLY A 97 4.28 -5.73 7.89
C GLY A 97 4.76 -6.07 9.31
N LEU A 98 5.58 -5.21 9.91
CA LEU A 98 6.00 -5.35 11.31
C LEU A 98 4.81 -5.13 12.26
N ALA A 99 3.94 -4.15 11.98
CA ALA A 99 2.72 -3.95 12.75
C ALA A 99 1.78 -5.18 12.68
N VAL A 100 1.57 -5.76 11.49
CA VAL A 100 0.79 -7.01 11.33
C VAL A 100 1.41 -8.15 12.14
N SER A 101 2.74 -8.27 12.11
CA SER A 101 3.45 -9.29 12.87
C SER A 101 3.29 -9.14 14.38
N ALA A 102 3.37 -7.91 14.89
CA ALA A 102 3.34 -7.63 16.32
C ALA A 102 1.93 -7.76 16.91
N CYS A 103 0.90 -7.34 16.16
CA CYS A 103 -0.49 -7.36 16.62
C CYS A 103 -1.18 -8.71 16.44
N GLY A 104 -0.47 -9.74 15.94
CA GLY A 104 -1.03 -11.09 15.75
C GLY A 104 -2.23 -11.15 14.80
N SER A 105 -2.48 -10.11 14.01
CA SER A 105 -3.67 -10.02 13.15
C SER A 105 -3.61 -11.15 12.12
N ASP A 106 -4.59 -12.04 12.17
CA ASP A 106 -4.65 -13.28 11.40
C ASP A 106 -4.26 -13.06 9.94
N VAL A 107 -3.09 -13.61 9.59
CA VAL A 107 -2.66 -13.72 8.20
C VAL A 107 -3.69 -14.61 7.53
N ARG A 108 -4.46 -14.07 6.59
CA ARG A 108 -5.31 -14.84 5.68
C ARG A 108 -4.46 -15.95 5.04
N HIS A 109 -4.46 -17.15 5.63
CA HIS A 109 -4.09 -18.35 4.91
C HIS A 109 -5.03 -18.45 3.70
N SER A 110 -4.50 -18.85 2.55
CA SER A 110 -5.31 -19.12 1.35
C SER A 110 -6.34 -20.20 1.67
N GLY A 111 -7.53 -19.78 2.10
CA GLY A 111 -8.65 -20.60 2.50
C GLY A 111 -9.83 -19.69 2.83
N SER A 112 -10.70 -19.47 1.84
CA SER A 112 -11.86 -18.60 1.94
C SER A 112 -12.86 -19.11 2.98
N THR A 113 -13.17 -18.32 4.00
CA THR A 113 -14.55 -18.14 4.48
C THR A 113 -14.76 -16.65 4.82
N ARG A 114 -15.89 -16.13 4.34
CA ARG A 114 -16.25 -14.71 4.30
C ARG A 114 -16.11 -14.03 5.67
N VAL A 115 -15.20 -13.07 5.77
CA VAL A 115 -15.29 -12.02 6.78
C VAL A 115 -15.45 -10.70 6.04
N GLN A 116 -16.57 -10.03 6.28
CA GLN A 116 -16.88 -8.73 5.68
C GLN A 116 -15.80 -7.73 6.09
N SER A 117 -15.16 -7.11 5.11
CA SER A 117 -14.26 -5.99 5.33
C SER A 117 -15.04 -4.78 5.85
N PRO A 118 -14.46 -3.96 6.74
CA PRO A 118 -15.12 -2.75 7.23
C PRO A 118 -15.39 -1.79 6.06
N VAL A 119 -16.62 -1.32 5.96
CA VAL A 119 -17.08 -0.41 4.91
C VAL A 119 -16.53 0.99 5.17
N LYS A 120 -16.13 1.67 4.10
CA LYS A 120 -15.76 3.08 4.07
C LYS A 120 -16.83 3.92 4.78
N GLN A 121 -16.47 4.52 5.91
CA GLN A 121 -17.28 5.59 6.50
C GLN A 121 -16.90 6.89 5.80
N GLU A 122 -17.87 7.54 5.16
CA GLU A 122 -17.66 8.89 4.64
C GLU A 122 -17.77 9.90 5.79
N PRO A 123 -16.83 10.87 5.88
CA PRO A 123 -16.91 11.90 6.89
C PRO A 123 -18.14 12.78 6.64
N ARG A 124 -18.89 13.07 7.70
CA ARG A 124 -20.06 13.94 7.63
C ARG A 124 -19.65 15.34 7.12
N PRO A 125 -20.44 15.98 6.24
CA PRO A 125 -20.12 17.32 5.76
C PRO A 125 -20.11 18.32 6.92
N VAL A 126 -19.01 19.05 7.04
CA VAL A 126 -18.84 20.15 7.99
C VAL A 126 -19.74 21.30 7.53
N LYS A 127 -20.72 21.68 8.35
CA LYS A 127 -21.48 22.91 8.13
C LYS A 127 -20.61 24.09 8.56
N VAL A 128 -20.15 24.87 7.61
CA VAL A 128 -19.47 26.15 7.89
C VAL A 128 -20.54 27.12 8.41
N GLY A 129 -20.43 27.51 9.67
CA GLY A 129 -21.25 28.58 10.25
C GLY A 129 -20.92 29.92 9.59
N ILE A 130 -21.94 30.66 9.20
CA ILE A 130 -21.82 32.00 8.64
C ILE A 130 -21.27 32.94 9.73
N PRO A 131 -20.20 33.72 9.48
CA PRO A 131 -19.74 34.71 10.45
C PRO A 131 -20.78 35.82 10.60
N ARG A 132 -21.28 36.05 11.82
CA ARG A 132 -21.97 37.31 12.14
C ARG A 132 -20.92 38.41 12.19
N LEU A 133 -21.03 39.37 11.28
CA LEU A 133 -20.37 40.66 11.40
C LEU A 133 -21.02 41.40 12.58
N LEU A 134 -20.22 41.77 13.57
CA LEU A 134 -20.44 42.89 14.48
C LEU A 134 -19.26 43.84 14.31
#